data_AF-A0A1A8B4Q7-F1
#
_entry.id   AF-A0A1A8B4Q7-F1
#
_cell.length_a   1.000
_cell.length_b   1.000
_cell.length_c   1.000
_cell.angle_alpha   90.00
_cell.angle_beta   90.00
_cell.angle_gamma   90.00
#
_symmetry.space_group_name_H-M   'P 1'
#
loop_
_entity.id
_entity.type
_entity.pdbx_description
1 polymer ?
#
loop_
_entity_poly.entity_id
_entity_poly.type
_entity_poly.pdbx_seq_one_letter_code
_entity_poly.pdbx_strand_id
1 'polypeptide(L)' 'MSTRKRRKKPIDDAKTHILSCTDKVGFMSRYIDGYKGKGVFATPPIEPGDFVLEYRGKLLTKEECESRRYSRD' A
#
# COMPACT_ATOMS: atom_id res chain seq x y z
N MET A 1 23.73 16.75 -15.01
CA MET A 1 22.49 17.53 -14.77
C MET A 1 21.46 16.58 -14.15
N SER A 2 21.06 16.80 -12.89
CA SER A 2 20.02 15.98 -12.25
C SER A 2 18.66 16.49 -12.73
N THR A 3 18.02 15.74 -13.63
CA THR A 3 16.62 16.01 -13.99
C THR A 3 15.78 15.70 -12.75
N ARG A 4 15.39 16.73 -11.98
CA ARG A 4 14.38 16.57 -10.92
C ARG A 4 13.12 16.05 -11.58
N LYS A 5 12.87 14.75 -11.42
CA LYS A 5 11.66 14.09 -11.91
C LYS A 5 10.49 14.85 -11.31
N ARG A 6 9.65 15.46 -12.16
CA ARG A 6 8.55 16.30 -11.70
C ARG A 6 7.66 15.47 -10.77
N ARG A 7 7.49 15.91 -9.51
CA ARG A 7 6.68 15.18 -8.52
C ARG A 7 5.26 15.03 -9.09
N LYS A 8 4.79 13.79 -9.22
CA LYS A 8 3.39 13.54 -9.56
C LYS A 8 2.51 14.03 -8.41
N LYS A 9 1.35 14.59 -8.73
CA LYS A 9 0.38 14.94 -7.69
C LYS A 9 -0.09 13.63 -7.03
N PRO A 10 -0.12 13.55 -5.70
CA PRO A 10 -0.46 12.30 -4.99
C PRO A 10 -1.81 11.72 -5.40
N ILE A 11 -2.81 12.57 -5.62
CA ILE A 11 -4.16 12.17 -6.04
C ILE A 11 -4.15 11.56 -7.45
N ASP A 12 -3.38 12.12 -8.38
CA ASP A 12 -3.30 11.61 -9.75
C ASP A 12 -2.54 10.28 -9.79
N ASP A 13 -1.49 10.16 -8.98
CA ASP A 13 -0.74 8.91 -8.81
C ASP A 13 -1.64 7.81 -8.20
N ALA A 14 -2.40 8.14 -7.16
CA ALA A 14 -3.39 7.24 -6.56
C ALA A 14 -4.41 6.75 -7.58
N LYS A 15 -5.06 7.67 -8.32
CA LYS A 15 -6.04 7.33 -9.36
C LYS A 15 -5.44 6.41 -10.42
N THR A 16 -4.20 6.67 -10.84
CA THR A 16 -3.51 5.84 -11.83
C THR A 16 -3.41 4.39 -11.35
N HIS A 17 -2.94 4.17 -10.13
CA HIS A 17 -2.73 2.84 -9.56
C HIS A 17 -4.03 2.10 -9.21
N ILE A 18 -5.04 2.84 -8.72
CA ILE A 18 -6.37 2.29 -8.42
C ILE A 18 -7.04 1.83 -9.71
N LEU A 19 -7.06 2.67 -10.75
CA LEU A 19 -7.70 2.34 -12.04
C LEU A 19 -6.98 1.21 -12.78
N SER A 20 -5.67 1.07 -12.61
CA SER A 20 -4.92 -0.04 -13.20
C SER A 20 -4.96 -1.32 -12.38
N CYS A 21 -5.52 -1.30 -11.17
CA CYS A 21 -5.48 -2.42 -10.21
C CYS A 21 -4.05 -2.97 -10.01
N THR A 22 -3.04 -2.10 -10.02
CA THR A 22 -1.63 -2.48 -9.81
C THR A 22 -1.02 -1.74 -8.63
N ASP A 23 -0.08 -2.40 -7.95
CA ASP A 23 0.65 -1.78 -6.86
C ASP A 23 1.74 -0.85 -7.38
N LYS A 24 2.03 0.18 -6.58
CA LYS A 24 3.18 1.04 -6.84
C LYS A 24 4.45 0.24 -6.63
N VAL A 25 5.41 0.39 -7.54
CA VAL A 25 6.73 -0.24 -7.41
C VAL A 25 7.52 0.39 -6.27
N GLY A 26 8.50 -0.35 -5.73
CA GLY A 26 9.36 0.15 -4.66
C GLY A 26 8.95 -0.28 -3.25
N PHE A 27 8.15 -1.34 -3.15
CA PHE A 27 7.81 -1.98 -1.89
C PHE A 27 8.19 -3.46 -1.93
N MET A 28 8.60 -3.99 -0.80
CA MET A 28 9.02 -5.38 -0.67
C MET A 28 8.51 -5.99 0.63
N SER A 29 7.90 -7.17 0.52
CA SER A 29 7.52 -7.97 1.68
C SER A 29 8.75 -8.62 2.29
N ARG A 30 8.94 -8.46 3.60
CA ARG A 30 9.98 -9.13 4.37
C ARG A 30 9.45 -9.56 5.73
N TYR A 31 10.02 -10.62 6.29
CA TYR A 31 9.77 -10.97 7.68
C TYR A 31 10.36 -9.90 8.62
N ILE A 32 9.60 -9.48 9.62
CA ILE A 32 10.04 -8.53 10.64
C ILE A 32 10.53 -9.32 11.87
N ASP A 33 9.62 -10.04 12.53
CA ASP A 33 9.89 -10.82 13.74
C ASP A 33 8.74 -11.82 14.01
N GLY A 34 8.89 -12.65 15.04
CA GLY A 34 7.91 -13.70 15.37
C GLY A 34 6.59 -13.19 15.91
N TYR A 35 6.51 -11.91 16.29
CA TYR A 35 5.28 -11.29 16.81
C TYR A 35 4.48 -10.64 15.69
N LYS A 36 5.14 -9.95 14.75
CA LYS A 36 4.52 -9.23 13.63
C LYS A 36 4.38 -10.07 12.37
N GLY A 37 5.22 -11.09 12.20
CA GLY A 37 5.30 -11.87 10.96
C GLY A 37 5.91 -11.05 9.82
N LYS A 38 5.20 -10.95 8.69
CA LYS A 38 5.65 -10.20 7.51
C LYS A 38 5.23 -8.74 7.56
N GLY A 39 6.08 -7.86 7.03
CA GLY A 39 5.77 -6.47 6.79
C GLY A 39 6.25 -6.00 5.42
N VAL A 40 5.86 -4.78 5.07
CA VAL A 40 6.17 -4.15 3.79
C VAL A 40 7.21 -3.05 4.02
N PHE A 41 8.31 -3.09 3.28
CA PHE A 41 9.42 -2.14 3.37
C PHE A 41 9.50 -1.32 2.09
N ALA A 42 9.67 -0.01 2.22
CA ALA A 42 9.98 0.86 1.09
C ALA A 42 11.42 0.64 0.63
N THR A 43 11.65 0.53 -0.68
CA THR A 43 12.98 0.48 -1.27
C THR A 43 13.51 1.86 -1.69
N PRO A 44 12.68 2.83 -2.13
CA PRO A 44 13.08 4.22 -2.24
C PRO A 44 12.61 5.05 -1.03
N PRO A 45 13.19 6.24 -0.77
CA PRO A 45 12.64 7.22 0.16
C PRO A 45 11.21 7.62 -0.22
N ILE A 46 10.37 7.86 0.79
CA ILE A 46 9.01 8.39 0.62
C ILE A 46 9.01 9.81 1.17
N GLU A 47 8.60 10.77 0.34
CA GLU A 47 8.51 12.17 0.76
C GLU A 47 7.15 12.46 1.40
N PRO A 48 7.06 13.43 2.32
CA PRO A 48 5.79 13.83 2.92
C PRO A 48 4.71 14.17 1.86
N GLY A 49 3.53 13.58 2.07
CA GLY A 49 2.38 13.74 1.19
C GLY A 49 2.43 12.91 -0.10
N ASP A 50 3.43 12.06 -0.32
CA ASP A 50 3.40 11.11 -1.43
C ASP A 50 2.29 10.06 -1.26
N PHE A 51 1.72 9.64 -2.39
CA PHE A 51 0.90 8.45 -2.42
C PHE A 51 1.78 7.20 -2.30
N VAL A 52 1.40 6.29 -1.42
CA VAL A 52 2.15 5.06 -1.11
C VAL A 52 1.52 3.87 -1.84
N LEU A 53 0.42 3.34 -1.32
CA LEU A 53 -0.28 2.17 -1.83
C LEU A 53 -1.79 2.30 -1.55
N GLU A 54 -2.58 1.59 -2.35
CA GLU A 54 -3.99 1.37 -2.08
C GLU A 54 -4.14 0.22 -1.08
N TYR A 55 -4.99 0.39 -0.06
CA TYR A 55 -5.40 -0.71 0.79
C TYR A 55 -6.53 -1.49 0.10
N ARG A 56 -6.15 -2.48 -0.72
CA ARG A 56 -7.12 -3.29 -1.47
C ARG A 56 -7.79 -4.32 -0.57
N GLY A 57 -9.10 -4.47 -0.75
CA GLY A 57 -9.88 -5.48 -0.07
C GLY A 57 -11.36 -5.34 -0.39
N LYS A 58 -12.17 -6.30 0.09
CA LYS A 58 -13.62 -6.16 0.09
C LYS A 58 -14.00 -5.13 1.15
N LEU A 59 -14.69 -4.06 0.75
CA LEU A 59 -15.37 -3.18 1.69
C LEU A 59 -16.51 -3.97 2.31
N LEU A 60 -16.53 -4.03 3.63
CA LEU A 60 -17.51 -4.77 4.40
C LEU A 60 -18.41 -3.82 5.17
N THR A 61 -19.66 -4.23 5.39
CA THR A 61 -20.49 -3.59 6.40
C THR A 61 -19.97 -3.89 7.80
N LYS A 62 -20.50 -3.17 8.79
CA LYS A 62 -20.14 -3.40 10.19
C LYS A 62 -20.50 -4.83 10.63
N GLU A 63 -21.67 -5.30 10.25
CA GLU A 63 -22.20 -6.62 10.60
C GLU A 63 -21.36 -7.73 9.95
N GLU A 64 -20.95 -7.55 8.69
CA GLU A 64 -20.02 -8.47 8.02
C GLU A 64 -18.66 -8.49 8.71
N CYS A 65 -18.13 -7.35 9.15
CA CYS A 65 -16.86 -7.28 9.89
C CYS A 65 -16.91 -8.03 11.23
N GLU A 66 -18.00 -7.85 12.00
CA GLU A 66 -18.16 -8.44 13.34
C GLU A 66 -18.42 -9.95 13.29
N SER A 67 -19.13 -10.42 12.27
CA SER A 67 -19.41 -11.85 12.09
C SER A 67 -18.26 -12.63 11.44
N ARG A 68 -17.29 -11.94 10.81
CA ARG A 68 -16.22 -12.60 10.07
C ARG A 68 -15.26 -13.31 11.01
N ARG A 69 -15.12 -14.62 10.81
CA ARG A 69 -14.10 -15.42 11.46
C ARG A 69 -12.88 -15.51 10.56
N TYR A 70 -11.82 -14.81 10.92
CA TYR A 70 -10.54 -14.93 10.22
C TYR A 70 -9.85 -16.21 10.70
N SER A 71 -9.46 -17.07 9.76
CA SER A 71 -8.63 -18.23 10.05
C SER A 71 -7.31 -17.75 10.66
N ARG A 72 -6.85 -18.44 11.72
CA ARG A 72 -5.48 -18.32 12.19
C ARG A 72 -4.68 -19.35 11.40
N ASP A 73 -4.15 -18.94 10.26
CA ASP A 73 -3.12 -19.71 9.56
C ASP A 73 -1.78 -19.58 10.28
#